data_AF-A0A7L5Z2K7-F1
#
_entry.id   AF-A0A7L5Z2K7-F1
#
_cell.length_a   1.000
_cell.length_b   1.000
_cell.length_c   1.000
_cell.angle_alpha   90.00
_cell.angle_beta   90.00
_cell.angle_gamma   90.00
#
_symmetry.space_group_name_H-M   'P 1'
#
loop_
_entity.id
_entity.type
_entity.pdbx_description
1 polymer ?
#
loop_
_entity_poly.entity_id
_entity_poly.type
_entity_poly.pdbx_seq_one_letter_code
_entity_poly.pdbx_strand_id
1 'polypeptide(L)'
;MDDAENAASDSERILDTDLRNIANGLWEAGAEAVAINNQRLTSLSAIRVAGKYPTVNYVTLTPPYIITAIGDPASLGARFLDSQTGQEFLAARDAVGLRYQLRNVDRLELPAVGADNLVLRHAENVPVPGRPGKSQGKEDDK
;
A
#
# COMPACT_ATOMS: atom_id res chain seq x y z
N MET A 1 37.89 15.53 -7.47
CA MET A 1 37.33 14.21 -7.15
C MET A 1 35.85 14.48 -6.92
N ASP A 2 35.08 14.60 -8.00
CA ASP A 2 34.37 13.48 -8.68
C ASP A 2 33.55 12.71 -7.62
N ASP A 3 32.23 12.86 -7.55
CA ASP A 3 31.30 12.75 -8.68
C ASP A 3 30.16 13.79 -8.64
N ALA A 4 30.00 14.50 -9.76
CA ALA A 4 28.71 15.01 -10.19
C ALA A 4 28.21 14.10 -11.31
N GLU A 5 27.36 13.12 -11.00
CA GLU A 5 26.58 12.47 -12.06
C GLU A 5 25.25 11.91 -11.51
N ASN A 6 24.17 12.52 -11.99
CA ASN A 6 22.81 12.01 -11.98
C ASN A 6 22.04 12.05 -10.64
N ALA A 7 21.92 13.25 -10.08
CA ALA A 7 20.70 13.64 -9.37
C ALA A 7 19.68 14.11 -10.42
N ALA A 8 19.00 13.18 -11.10
CA ALA A 8 17.64 13.49 -11.56
C ALA A 8 16.94 14.06 -10.32
N SER A 9 16.53 15.34 -10.38
CA SER A 9 16.13 16.06 -9.17
C SER A 9 15.07 15.24 -8.45
N ASP A 10 15.11 15.14 -7.12
CA ASP A 10 14.10 14.35 -6.39
C ASP A 10 12.66 14.82 -6.70
N SER A 11 12.51 16.03 -7.25
CA SER A 11 11.26 16.56 -7.80
C SER A 11 10.69 15.75 -8.97
N GLU A 12 11.48 14.99 -9.74
CA GLU A 12 11.00 14.24 -10.91
C GLU A 12 10.57 12.80 -10.59
N ARG A 13 10.57 12.39 -9.32
CA ARG A 13 10.30 11.00 -8.92
C ARG A 13 9.40 10.92 -7.68
N ILE A 14 8.57 9.89 -7.66
CA ILE A 14 7.78 9.49 -6.48
C ILE A 14 8.70 9.04 -5.33
N LEU A 15 8.53 9.68 -4.18
CA LEU A 15 9.22 9.38 -2.92
C LEU A 15 8.39 8.46 -2.02
N ASP A 16 9.00 7.95 -0.95
CA ASP A 16 8.28 7.17 0.07
C ASP A 16 7.25 8.04 0.81
N THR A 17 7.50 9.34 0.95
CA THR A 17 6.58 10.33 1.54
C THR A 17 5.30 10.43 0.72
N ASP A 18 5.39 10.44 -0.61
CA ASP A 18 4.23 10.56 -1.49
C ASP A 18 3.35 9.31 -1.36
N LEU A 19 3.96 8.12 -1.38
CA LEU A 19 3.26 6.86 -1.19
C LEU A 19 2.58 6.78 0.18
N ARG A 20 3.25 7.25 1.23
CA ARG A 20 2.70 7.29 2.58
C ARG A 20 1.53 8.26 2.68
N ASN A 21 1.66 9.45 2.10
CA ASN A 21 0.59 10.44 2.08
C ASN A 21 -0.62 9.90 1.33
N ILE A 22 -0.44 9.37 0.11
CA ILE A 22 -1.54 8.78 -0.67
C ILE A 22 -2.26 7.69 0.11
N ALA A 23 -1.51 6.79 0.76
CA ALA A 23 -2.11 5.73 1.58
C ALA A 23 -2.95 6.32 2.73
N ASN A 24 -2.43 7.34 3.44
CA ASN A 24 -3.16 8.07 4.47
C ASN A 24 -4.43 8.73 3.95
N GLY A 25 -4.35 9.46 2.83
CA GLY A 25 -5.52 10.07 2.21
C GLY A 25 -6.57 9.05 1.80
N LEU A 26 -6.17 7.84 1.36
CA LEU A 26 -7.11 6.76 1.06
C LEU A 26 -7.82 6.24 2.31
N TRP A 27 -7.11 6.05 3.42
CA TRP A 27 -7.75 5.67 4.70
C TRP A 27 -8.70 6.75 5.20
N GLU A 28 -8.32 8.03 5.13
CA GLU A 28 -9.20 9.15 5.49
C GLU A 28 -10.44 9.24 4.58
N ALA A 29 -10.29 8.93 3.30
CA ALA A 29 -11.40 8.85 2.35
C ALA A 29 -12.35 7.66 2.59
N GLY A 30 -11.97 6.73 3.49
CA GLY A 30 -12.78 5.58 3.88
C GLY A 30 -12.36 4.24 3.25
N ALA A 31 -11.10 4.11 2.81
CA ALA A 31 -10.59 2.82 2.38
C ALA A 31 -10.49 1.83 3.55
N GLU A 32 -11.05 0.63 3.37
CA GLU A 32 -11.01 -0.48 4.34
C GLU A 32 -9.73 -1.32 4.18
N ALA A 33 -9.15 -1.31 2.99
CA ALA A 33 -7.90 -1.97 2.68
C ALA A 33 -7.12 -1.19 1.64
N VAL A 34 -5.79 -1.15 1.79
CA VAL A 34 -4.88 -0.52 0.83
C VAL A 34 -3.70 -1.45 0.57
N ALA A 35 -3.25 -1.51 -0.69
CA ALA A 35 -2.01 -2.17 -1.07
C ALA A 35 -1.24 -1.35 -2.11
N ILE A 36 0.09 -1.38 -2.01
CA ILE A 36 1.00 -0.73 -2.94
C ILE A 36 1.85 -1.81 -3.60
N ASN A 37 1.83 -1.91 -4.93
CA ASN A 37 2.54 -2.94 -5.69
C ASN A 37 2.32 -4.36 -5.10
N ASN A 38 1.06 -4.69 -4.82
CA ASN A 38 0.65 -5.96 -4.22
C ASN A 38 1.19 -6.22 -2.80
N GLN A 39 1.70 -5.19 -2.11
CA GLN A 39 2.05 -5.28 -0.70
C GLN A 39 0.90 -4.73 0.14
N ARG A 40 0.24 -5.63 0.89
CA ARG A 40 -0.87 -5.26 1.77
C ARG A 40 -0.36 -4.36 2.89
N LEU A 41 -1.02 -3.21 3.06
CA LEU A 41 -0.75 -2.29 4.15
C LEU A 41 -1.60 -2.63 5.38
N THR A 42 -0.96 -2.49 6.54
CA THR A 42 -1.53 -2.66 7.87
C THR A 42 -0.99 -1.58 8.81
N SER A 43 -1.47 -1.56 10.05
CA SER A 43 -0.90 -0.71 11.11
C SER A 43 0.59 -0.96 11.38
N LEU A 44 1.13 -2.12 10.98
CA LEU A 44 2.54 -2.48 11.16
C LEU A 44 3.37 -2.30 9.88
N SER A 45 2.76 -1.85 8.79
CA SER A 45 3.46 -1.73 7.52
C SER A 45 4.44 -0.57 7.52
N ALA A 46 5.65 -0.83 7.00
CA ALA A 46 6.69 0.18 6.86
C ALA A 46 6.74 0.68 5.42
N ILE A 47 6.60 2.00 5.24
CA ILE A 47 6.86 2.70 3.97
C ILE A 47 8.09 3.59 4.19
N ARG A 48 9.21 3.27 3.54
CA ARG A 48 10.54 3.88 3.77
C ARG A 48 11.34 4.00 2.49
N VAL A 49 12.46 4.71 2.50
CA VAL A 49 13.43 4.74 1.39
C VAL A 49 14.56 3.72 1.60
N ALA A 50 14.98 3.04 0.52
CA ALA A 50 16.22 2.29 0.45
C ALA A 50 17.04 2.76 -0.75
N GLY A 51 18.13 3.49 -0.47
CA GLY A 51 18.92 4.15 -1.51
C GLY A 51 18.09 5.21 -2.22
N LYS A 52 17.75 4.97 -3.48
CA LYS A 52 16.98 5.88 -4.34
C LYS A 52 15.52 5.47 -4.57
N TYR A 53 15.08 4.34 -4.00
CA TYR A 53 13.77 3.77 -4.27
C TYR A 53 12.95 3.61 -2.99
N PRO A 54 11.62 3.84 -3.04
CA PRO A 54 10.76 3.54 -1.93
C PRO A 54 10.66 2.03 -1.70
N THR A 55 10.40 1.65 -0.46
CA THR A 55 10.19 0.29 0.00
C THR A 55 8.87 0.21 0.75
N VAL A 56 8.16 -0.91 0.59
CA VAL A 56 6.96 -1.23 1.36
C VAL A 56 7.14 -2.62 1.96
N ASN A 57 7.01 -2.74 3.27
CA ASN A 57 7.29 -3.98 4.01
C ASN A 57 8.67 -4.58 3.63
N TYR A 58 9.68 -3.71 3.52
CA TYR A 58 11.07 -4.06 3.14
C TYR A 58 11.25 -4.56 1.69
N VAL A 59 10.21 -4.51 0.87
CA VAL A 59 10.29 -4.79 -0.57
C VAL A 59 10.50 -3.48 -1.33
N THR A 60 11.62 -3.38 -2.05
CA THR A 60 11.92 -2.22 -2.92
C THR A 60 10.96 -2.16 -4.10
N LEU A 61 10.41 -0.98 -4.34
CA LEU A 61 9.45 -0.72 -5.40
C LEU A 61 10.09 0.12 -6.51
N THR A 62 9.71 -0.17 -7.75
CA THR A 62 10.07 0.61 -8.93
C THR A 62 8.81 1.03 -9.69
N PRO A 63 8.86 2.12 -10.47
CA PRO A 63 7.76 2.50 -11.33
C PRO A 63 7.44 1.40 -12.37
N PRO A 64 6.18 1.21 -12.78
CA PRO A 64 4.99 1.96 -12.33
C PRO A 64 4.53 1.55 -10.92
N TYR A 65 4.13 2.55 -10.12
CA TYR A 65 3.53 2.31 -8.81
C TYR A 65 2.02 2.11 -8.95
N ILE A 66 1.52 1.00 -8.41
CA ILE A 66 0.11 0.63 -8.44
C ILE A 66 -0.40 0.66 -7.02
N ILE A 67 -1.28 1.62 -6.74
CA ILE A 67 -1.98 1.72 -5.46
C ILE A 67 -3.40 1.19 -5.67
N THR A 68 -3.79 0.25 -4.83
CA THR A 68 -5.10 -0.40 -4.86
C THR A 68 -5.77 -0.20 -3.52
N ALA A 69 -7.05 0.15 -3.54
CA ALA A 69 -7.83 0.38 -2.33
C ALA A 69 -9.22 -0.26 -2.46
N ILE A 70 -9.69 -0.87 -1.39
CA ILE A 70 -11.06 -1.36 -1.24
C ILE A 70 -11.82 -0.36 -0.37
N GLY A 71 -13.00 0.03 -0.81
CA GLY A 71 -13.96 0.89 -0.10
C GLY A 71 -15.21 1.06 -0.97
N ASP A 72 -16.03 2.07 -0.69
CA ASP A 72 -17.20 2.38 -1.53
C ASP A 72 -16.76 2.85 -2.93
N PRO A 73 -17.00 2.05 -4.00
CA PRO A 73 -16.54 2.40 -5.35
C PRO A 73 -17.24 3.64 -5.91
N ALA A 74 -18.39 4.04 -5.37
CA ALA A 74 -19.12 5.23 -5.82
C ALA A 74 -18.51 6.54 -5.31
N SER A 75 -17.88 6.52 -4.12
CA SER A 75 -17.44 7.75 -3.45
C SER A 75 -15.95 7.79 -3.11
N LEU A 76 -15.26 6.65 -2.94
CA LEU A 76 -13.88 6.60 -2.42
C LEU A 76 -12.91 7.45 -3.26
N GLY A 77 -12.91 7.25 -4.58
CA GLY A 77 -12.02 7.99 -5.49
C GLY A 77 -12.28 9.50 -5.46
N ALA A 78 -13.55 9.91 -5.45
CA ALA A 78 -13.93 11.32 -5.39
C ALA A 78 -13.52 11.96 -4.05
N ARG A 79 -13.79 11.28 -2.93
CA ARG A 79 -13.40 11.73 -1.59
C ARG A 79 -11.89 11.84 -1.42
N PHE A 80 -11.13 10.90 -1.98
CA PHE A 80 -9.68 10.98 -2.01
C PHE A 80 -9.20 12.21 -2.78
N LEU A 81 -9.72 12.43 -3.99
CA LEU A 81 -9.31 13.58 -4.81
C LEU A 81 -9.72 14.93 -4.18
N ASP A 82 -10.83 14.98 -3.45
CA ASP A 82 -11.30 16.18 -2.73
C ASP A 82 -10.52 16.46 -1.43
N SER A 83 -9.85 15.44 -0.88
CA SER A 83 -9.01 15.59 0.32
C SER A 83 -7.80 16.49 0.07
N GLN A 84 -7.26 17.09 1.14
CA GLN A 84 -6.03 17.87 1.09
C GLN A 84 -4.89 17.11 0.39
N THR A 85 -4.71 15.83 0.74
CA THR A 85 -3.69 14.98 0.11
C THR A 85 -3.95 14.73 -1.37
N GLY A 86 -5.21 14.55 -1.77
CA GLY A 86 -5.58 14.40 -3.17
C GLY A 86 -5.25 15.66 -3.98
N GLN A 87 -5.54 16.84 -3.43
CA GLN A 87 -5.22 18.11 -4.06
C GLN A 87 -3.71 18.35 -4.16
N GLU A 88 -2.95 18.01 -3.12
CA GLU A 88 -1.48 18.06 -3.14
C GLU A 88 -0.89 17.11 -4.19
N PHE A 89 -1.45 15.89 -4.30
CA PHE A 89 -1.05 14.93 -5.33
C PHE A 89 -1.33 15.45 -6.75
N LEU A 90 -2.49 16.06 -6.99
CA LEU A 90 -2.84 16.66 -8.28
C LEU A 90 -1.95 17.87 -8.61
N ALA A 91 -1.62 18.70 -7.63
CA ALA A 91 -0.71 19.83 -7.82
C ALA A 91 0.71 19.34 -8.14
N ALA A 92 1.19 18.31 -7.44
CA ALA A 92 2.49 17.70 -7.71
C ALA A 92 2.55 17.12 -9.12
N ARG A 93 1.48 16.43 -9.58
CA ARG A 93 1.37 15.94 -10.96
C ARG A 93 1.66 17.03 -11.99
N ASP A 94 1.05 18.20 -11.81
CA ASP A 94 1.17 19.31 -12.76
C ASP A 94 2.55 19.95 -12.76
N ALA A 95 3.20 19.99 -11.61
CA ALA A 95 4.54 20.54 -11.48
C ALA A 95 5.61 19.63 -12.14
N VAL A 96 5.43 18.31 -12.10
CA VAL A 96 6.50 17.35 -12.42
C VAL A 96 6.16 16.39 -13.57
N GLY A 97 5.02 16.57 -14.22
CA GLY A 97 4.62 15.84 -15.43
C GLY A 97 4.25 14.38 -15.20
N LEU A 98 3.88 14.01 -13.97
CA LEU A 98 3.51 12.63 -13.65
C LEU A 98 2.23 12.22 -14.37
N ARG A 99 2.21 11.00 -14.91
CA ARG A 99 1.00 10.40 -15.46
C ARG A 99 0.39 9.49 -14.40
N TYR A 100 -0.88 9.69 -14.09
CA TYR A 100 -1.64 8.80 -13.24
C TYR A 100 -2.93 8.39 -13.93
N GLN A 101 -3.46 7.24 -13.52
CA GLN A 101 -4.77 6.76 -13.92
C GLN A 101 -5.51 6.31 -12.66
N LEU A 102 -6.71 6.86 -12.45
CA LEU A 102 -7.64 6.38 -11.44
C LEU A 102 -8.70 5.51 -12.13
N ARG A 103 -8.95 4.33 -11.58
CA ARG A 103 -9.97 3.41 -12.09
C ARG A 103 -10.75 2.80 -10.95
N ASN A 104 -12.08 2.94 -11.01
CA ASN A 104 -12.99 2.21 -10.14
C ASN A 104 -13.21 0.82 -10.72
N VAL A 105 -13.20 -0.20 -9.86
CA VAL A 105 -13.39 -1.59 -10.23
C VAL A 105 -14.41 -2.23 -9.29
N ASP A 106 -15.32 -3.04 -9.85
CA ASP A 106 -16.43 -3.62 -9.07
C ASP A 106 -15.95 -4.73 -8.12
N ARG A 107 -14.88 -5.42 -8.49
CA ARG A 107 -14.27 -6.49 -7.69
C ARG A 107 -12.77 -6.32 -7.69
N LEU A 108 -12.20 -6.31 -6.49
CA LEU A 108 -10.78 -6.20 -6.25
C LEU A 108 -10.39 -7.14 -5.12
N GLU A 109 -9.37 -7.95 -5.36
CA GLU A 109 -8.80 -8.83 -4.34
C GLU A 109 -7.43 -8.30 -3.97
N LEU A 110 -7.22 -8.08 -2.67
CA LEU A 110 -5.93 -7.70 -2.13
C LEU A 110 -5.28 -8.93 -1.47
N PRO A 111 -3.95 -9.08 -1.59
CA PRO A 111 -3.25 -10.15 -0.92
C PRO A 111 -3.43 -10.08 0.59
N ALA A 112 -3.39 -11.25 1.23
CA ALA A 112 -3.25 -11.34 2.68
C ALA A 112 -1.87 -10.82 3.10
N VAL A 113 -1.77 -10.38 4.35
CA VAL A 113 -0.48 -10.03 4.95
C VAL A 113 0.34 -11.31 5.06
N GLY A 114 1.59 -11.28 4.57
CA GLY A 114 2.49 -12.43 4.67
C GLY A 114 2.70 -12.84 6.13
N ALA A 115 2.66 -14.15 6.41
CA ALA A 115 2.79 -14.70 7.75
C ALA A 115 4.11 -14.31 8.43
N ASP A 116 5.15 -14.03 7.65
CA ASP A 116 6.48 -13.62 8.13
C ASP A 116 6.46 -12.24 8.81
N ASN A 117 5.46 -11.40 8.53
CA ASN A 117 5.33 -10.06 9.11
C ASN A 117 4.59 -10.05 10.45
N LEU A 118 3.99 -11.16 10.89
CA LEU A 118 3.14 -11.16 12.09
C LEU A 118 3.18 -12.53 12.80
N VAL A 119 4.21 -12.73 13.63
CA VAL A 119 4.31 -13.92 14.51
C VAL A 119 3.91 -13.54 15.93
N LEU A 120 2.85 -14.17 16.42
CA LEU A 120 2.47 -14.06 17.83
C LEU A 120 3.44 -14.89 18.68
N ARG A 121 4.13 -14.24 19.63
CA ARG A 121 5.02 -14.93 20.59
C ARG A 121 4.40 -15.15 21.95
N HIS A 122 3.50 -14.26 22.37
CA HIS A 122 2.93 -14.24 23.72
C HIS A 122 1.40 -14.32 23.75
N ALA A 123 0.74 -13.98 22.65
CA ALA A 123 -0.72 -14.07 22.54
C ALA A 123 -1.11 -15.34 21.80
N GLU A 124 -2.21 -15.96 22.23
CA GLU A 124 -2.83 -17.07 21.53
C GLU A 124 -4.28 -16.72 21.15
N ASN A 125 -4.77 -17.35 20.09
CA ASN A 125 -6.16 -17.17 19.67
C ASN A 125 -7.06 -17.96 20.61
N VAL A 126 -7.88 -17.27 21.41
CA VAL A 126 -8.87 -17.92 22.27
C VAL A 126 -10.00 -18.49 21.40
N PRO A 127 -10.21 -19.83 21.39
CA PRO A 127 -11.26 -20.43 20.59
C PRO A 127 -12.63 -19.94 21.04
N VAL A 128 -13.42 -19.38 20.12
CA VAL A 128 -14.81 -19.03 20.39
C VAL A 128 -15.68 -20.29 20.30
N PRO A 129 -16.41 -20.70 21.36
CA PRO A 129 -17.24 -21.90 21.35
C PRO A 129 -18.28 -21.86 20.22
N GLY A 130 -18.36 -22.95 19.43
CA GLY A 130 -19.35 -23.11 18.35
C GLY A 130 -18.89 -22.70 16.95
N ARG A 131 -17.68 -22.15 16.78
CA ARG A 131 -17.09 -21.94 15.45
C ARG A 131 -16.09 -23.08 15.18
N PRO A 132 -16.32 -23.96 14.18
CA PRO A 132 -15.38 -25.03 13.90
C PRO A 132 -14.02 -24.42 13.51
N GLY A 133 -12.98 -24.73 14.29
CA GLY A 133 -11.61 -24.38 13.94
C GLY A 133 -11.22 -25.10 12.66
N LYS A 134 -10.58 -24.38 11.72
CA LYS A 134 -10.06 -25.02 10.50
C LYS A 134 -9.11 -26.14 10.90
N SER A 135 -9.53 -27.38 10.66
CA SER A 135 -8.66 -28.55 10.74
C SER A 135 -7.53 -28.37 9.74
N GLN A 136 -6.31 -28.25 10.23
CA GLN A 136 -5.14 -28.50 9.39
C GLN A 136 -5.25 -29.95 8.90
N GLY A 137 -5.45 -30.13 7.60
CA GLY A 137 -5.42 -31.45 6.98
C GLY A 137 -4.02 -32.02 7.13
N LYS A 138 -3.89 -33.08 7.91
CA LYS A 138 -2.78 -34.04 7.75
C LYS A 138 -3.10 -34.87 6.52
N GLU A 139 -2.33 -34.67 5.46
CA GLU A 139 -2.15 -35.64 4.40
C GLU A 139 -1.29 -36.76 4.98
N ASP A 140 -1.94 -37.82 5.48
CA ASP A 140 -1.28 -39.09 5.74
C ASP A 140 -1.32 -39.88 4.42
N ASP A 141 -0.19 -39.85 3.69
CA ASP A 141 0.07 -40.66 2.50
C ASP A 141 0.26 -42.14 2.92
N LYS A 142 -0.29 -43.06 2.12
CA LYS A 142 -0.35 -44.51 2.39
C LYS A 142 0.55 -45.28 1.42
#